data_AF-A0A1V5UWD6-F1
#
_entry.id   AF-A0A1V5UWD6-F1
#
_cell.length_a   1.000
_cell.length_b   1.000
_cell.length_c   1.000
_cell.angle_alpha   90.00
_cell.angle_beta   90.00
_cell.angle_gamma   90.00
#
_symmetry.space_group_name_H-M   'P 1'
#
loop_
_entity.id
_entity.type
_entity.pdbx_description
1 polymer ?
#
loop_
_entity_poly.entity_id
_entity_poly.type
_entity_poly.pdbx_seq_one_letter_code
_entity_poly.pdbx_strand_id
1 'polypeptide(L)'
;MDRTLLIGWSETDITPVTDKKIELYGQYYARIATGIHSRLKCVAAAFSDGKEQFLTASLDLVNFQEDFHKRVRAEVAKREPEIQPDKIFLNAIHTHNGPSTATVGLSNSWRKAASGALTADEYVEFVLPLIADNIVNAWRSRKPGGILRGFGNARVGHCRRAVYSNGKAEMYGDTTRRDFIGMEAGEDSGVDMLFTVDKSGKPTGMFLNTACPSQIMESTYKISSDFAGAARELLKKEFGKNFHMIYQISPAGCQSPRDLVRHYATEPDFWHEDGVAVMAERLLTAVRSAVLEKPDFSPVFKHTVKRVVLPRRRASYPEYVAAKAELERLVAIQPEKEAFADFCAETHANEKLDGHGPYDSKLHHFVLIKNAQAVIKRYEDQGKHPELSFDMNVVRLGDVAIANNPFELYLSYGQIIKARSKAAQTFLVQLSAGADRPAGYLPSPDAEKLGGYGGLIINGQVGSDGGYRLADITVDTINALF
;
A
#
# COMPACT_ATOMS: atom_id res chain seq x y z
N MET A 1 8.87 24.74 29.68
CA MET A 1 10.17 24.39 29.09
C MET A 1 9.91 24.00 27.66
N ASP A 2 10.59 24.66 26.72
CA ASP A 2 10.49 24.33 25.30
C ASP A 2 11.02 22.91 25.10
N ARG A 3 10.21 22.03 24.50
CA ARG A 3 10.55 20.61 24.43
C ARG A 3 11.42 20.35 23.22
N THR A 4 12.53 19.65 23.42
CA THR A 4 13.44 19.28 22.34
C THR A 4 12.89 18.08 21.60
N LEU A 5 12.64 18.23 20.30
CA LEU A 5 12.32 17.10 19.44
C LEU A 5 13.56 16.22 19.24
N LEU A 6 13.41 14.93 19.55
CA LEU A 6 14.41 13.90 19.34
C LEU A 6 13.98 13.01 18.18
N ILE A 7 14.89 12.77 17.23
CA ILE A 7 14.65 12.03 16.00
C ILE A 7 15.73 10.98 15.83
N GLY A 8 15.34 9.75 15.55
CA GLY A 8 16.23 8.62 15.32
C GLY A 8 15.78 7.80 14.13
N TRP A 9 16.75 7.21 13.45
CA TRP A 9 16.56 6.44 12.23
C TRP A 9 17.31 5.12 12.31
N SER A 10 16.79 4.11 11.63
CA SER A 10 17.48 2.84 11.39
C SER A 10 16.97 2.18 10.12
N GLU A 11 17.80 1.33 9.52
CA GLU A 11 17.45 0.53 8.35
C GLU A 11 18.02 -0.87 8.52
N THR A 12 17.23 -1.87 8.16
CA THR A 12 17.67 -3.26 8.12
C THR A 12 17.19 -3.95 6.84
N ASP A 13 17.89 -5.01 6.47
CA ASP A 13 17.56 -5.85 5.33
C ASP A 13 16.56 -6.94 5.73
N ILE A 14 15.49 -7.10 4.97
CA ILE A 14 14.45 -8.10 5.19
C ILE A 14 14.34 -9.09 4.03
N THR A 15 15.32 -9.11 3.12
CA THR A 15 15.38 -10.08 2.02
C THR A 15 15.64 -11.48 2.61
N PRO A 16 14.83 -12.50 2.29
CA PRO A 16 15.06 -13.85 2.79
C PRO A 16 16.47 -14.36 2.48
N VAL A 17 17.11 -14.98 3.48
CA VAL A 17 18.37 -15.71 3.32
C VAL A 17 18.09 -17.19 3.51
N THR A 18 17.83 -17.89 2.41
CA THR A 18 17.40 -19.30 2.42
C THR A 18 17.79 -19.99 1.11
N ASP A 19 17.93 -21.32 1.16
CA ASP A 19 18.04 -22.22 0.02
C ASP A 19 16.68 -22.59 -0.59
N LYS A 20 15.58 -22.27 0.11
CA LYS A 20 14.21 -22.49 -0.36
C LYS A 20 13.84 -21.59 -1.52
N LYS A 21 12.84 -22.03 -2.30
CA LYS A 21 12.23 -21.19 -3.34
C LYS A 21 11.49 -20.04 -2.67
N ILE A 22 11.66 -18.82 -3.21
CA ILE A 22 10.94 -17.65 -2.71
C ILE A 22 9.78 -17.38 -3.66
N GLU A 23 8.58 -17.36 -3.11
CA GLU A 23 7.38 -17.01 -3.87
C GLU A 23 7.07 -15.52 -3.75
N LEU A 24 6.81 -14.86 -4.89
CA LEU A 24 6.44 -13.46 -4.98
C LEU A 24 4.94 -13.30 -4.76
N TYR A 25 4.55 -12.44 -3.83
CA TYR A 25 3.17 -12.26 -3.42
C TYR A 25 2.56 -10.99 -4.03
N GLY A 26 1.30 -11.08 -4.49
CA GLY A 26 0.56 -9.96 -5.09
C GLY A 26 -0.31 -10.31 -6.31
N GLN A 27 -0.05 -11.45 -6.96
CA GLN A 27 -0.82 -11.93 -8.12
C GLN A 27 -1.73 -13.13 -7.78
N TYR A 28 -2.63 -13.48 -8.71
CA TYR A 28 -3.59 -14.59 -8.56
C TYR A 28 -2.98 -15.98 -8.79
N TYR A 29 -1.79 -16.03 -9.37
CA TYR A 29 -1.05 -17.24 -9.71
C TYR A 29 0.32 -17.28 -9.01
N ALA A 30 0.96 -18.44 -8.99
CA ALA A 30 2.26 -18.62 -8.36
C ALA A 30 3.38 -17.99 -9.19
N ARG A 31 4.21 -17.16 -8.57
CA ARG A 31 5.43 -16.63 -9.18
C ARG A 31 6.63 -16.95 -8.31
N ILE A 32 7.55 -17.78 -8.81
CA ILE A 32 8.76 -18.15 -8.08
C ILE A 32 9.91 -17.25 -8.50
N ALA A 33 10.54 -16.60 -7.53
CA ALA A 33 11.66 -15.73 -7.77
C ALA A 33 12.81 -16.47 -8.49
N THR A 34 13.29 -15.90 -9.58
CA THR A 34 14.43 -16.37 -10.38
C THR A 34 15.71 -15.59 -10.10
N GLY A 35 15.62 -14.51 -9.31
CA GLY A 35 16.76 -13.68 -8.93
C GLY A 35 16.37 -12.51 -8.03
N ILE A 36 17.35 -11.65 -7.76
CA ILE A 36 17.17 -10.42 -6.99
C ILE A 36 17.53 -9.25 -7.90
N HIS A 37 16.56 -8.38 -8.19
CA HIS A 37 16.79 -7.09 -8.84
C HIS A 37 17.27 -6.07 -7.81
N SER A 38 16.55 -5.96 -6.68
CA SER A 38 16.96 -5.13 -5.56
C SER A 38 16.54 -5.78 -4.23
N ARG A 39 17.33 -5.52 -3.19
CA ARG A 39 17.07 -6.06 -1.85
C ARG A 39 15.89 -5.34 -1.20
N LEU A 40 15.18 -6.07 -0.35
CA LEU A 40 14.04 -5.58 0.43
C LEU A 40 14.54 -5.08 1.78
N LYS A 41 14.01 -3.94 2.25
CA LYS A 41 14.41 -3.32 3.50
C LYS A 41 13.21 -2.98 4.38
N CYS A 42 13.51 -2.82 5.67
CA CYS A 42 12.68 -2.14 6.64
C CYS A 42 13.41 -0.85 7.05
N VAL A 43 12.77 0.30 6.86
CA VAL A 43 13.33 1.62 7.27
C VAL A 43 12.45 2.17 8.39
N ALA A 44 13.05 2.42 9.55
CA ALA A 44 12.35 2.88 10.75
C ALA A 44 12.76 4.30 11.15
N ALA A 45 11.80 5.05 11.67
CA ALA A 45 11.99 6.36 12.27
C ALA A 45 11.30 6.43 13.63
N ALA A 46 11.90 7.13 14.57
CA ALA A 46 11.36 7.36 15.90
C ALA A 46 11.46 8.84 16.29
N PHE A 47 10.34 9.39 16.76
CA PHE A 47 10.20 10.76 17.22
C PHE A 47 9.77 10.76 18.68
N SER A 48 10.37 11.63 19.50
CA SER A 48 9.93 11.89 20.87
C SER A 48 10.27 13.30 21.31
N ASP A 49 9.42 13.94 22.12
CA ASP A 49 9.73 15.19 22.82
C ASP A 49 9.91 14.99 24.35
N GLY A 50 10.07 13.73 24.78
CA GLY A 50 10.08 13.30 26.18
C GLY A 50 8.70 13.06 26.80
N LYS A 51 7.62 13.52 26.16
CA LYS A 51 6.23 13.26 26.58
C LYS A 51 5.45 12.41 25.58
N GLU A 52 5.60 12.72 24.30
CA GLU A 52 4.91 12.08 23.19
C GLU A 52 5.89 11.20 22.39
N GLN A 53 5.33 10.22 21.67
CA GLN A 53 6.07 9.28 20.84
C GLN A 53 5.37 9.05 19.51
N PHE A 54 6.17 8.91 18.45
CA PHE A 54 5.72 8.43 17.14
C PHE A 54 6.81 7.55 16.56
N LEU A 55 6.51 6.27 16.37
CA LEU A 55 7.43 5.32 15.76
C LEU A 55 6.79 4.78 14.50
N THR A 56 7.57 4.68 13.44
CA THR A 56 7.09 4.26 12.13
C THR A 56 8.12 3.39 11.42
N ALA A 57 7.67 2.40 10.66
CA ALA A 57 8.53 1.67 9.76
C ALA A 57 7.86 1.35 8.41
N SER A 58 8.60 1.59 7.33
CA SER A 58 8.21 1.21 5.97
C SER A 58 8.83 -0.14 5.61
N LEU A 59 8.01 -1.06 5.13
CA LEU A 59 8.39 -2.40 4.71
C LEU A 59 8.35 -2.50 3.18
N ASP A 60 9.43 -2.98 2.59
CA ASP A 60 9.49 -3.32 1.16
C ASP A 60 8.73 -4.62 0.87
N LEU A 61 7.42 -4.62 1.11
CA LEU A 61 6.49 -5.74 0.95
C LEU A 61 5.18 -5.27 0.28
N VAL A 62 4.31 -6.22 -0.08
CA VAL A 62 2.99 -5.90 -0.66
C VAL A 62 2.04 -5.34 0.39
N ASN A 63 1.88 -6.02 1.52
CA ASN A 63 1.03 -5.63 2.64
C ASN A 63 1.42 -6.46 3.88
N PHE A 64 0.71 -6.25 4.97
CA PHE A 64 0.78 -7.09 6.18
C PHE A 64 -0.61 -7.22 6.82
N GLN A 65 -0.78 -8.23 7.67
CA GLN A 65 -2.02 -8.47 8.42
C GLN A 65 -1.90 -8.02 9.88
N GLU A 66 -3.02 -7.89 10.56
CA GLU A 66 -3.08 -7.46 11.97
C GLU A 66 -2.30 -8.37 12.92
N ASP A 67 -2.31 -9.68 12.70
CA ASP A 67 -1.53 -10.60 13.52
C ASP A 67 -0.02 -10.27 13.46
N PHE A 68 0.51 -10.06 12.25
CA PHE A 68 1.89 -9.65 12.06
C PHE A 68 2.19 -8.31 12.74
N HIS A 69 1.31 -7.31 12.58
CA HIS A 69 1.49 -6.00 13.23
C HIS A 69 1.49 -6.10 14.76
N LYS A 70 0.56 -6.88 15.34
CA LYS A 70 0.52 -7.15 16.79
C LYS A 70 1.78 -7.84 17.28
N ARG A 71 2.28 -8.84 16.53
CA ARG A 71 3.51 -9.55 16.86
C ARG A 71 4.71 -8.59 16.85
N VAL A 72 4.84 -7.74 15.83
CA VAL A 72 5.91 -6.71 15.79
C VAL A 72 5.82 -5.80 17.01
N ARG A 73 4.63 -5.26 17.31
CA ARG A 73 4.39 -4.40 18.47
C ARG A 73 4.77 -5.08 19.79
N ALA A 74 4.38 -6.34 19.97
CA ALA A 74 4.71 -7.13 21.16
C ALA A 74 6.22 -7.38 21.28
N GLU A 75 6.90 -7.70 20.18
CA GLU A 75 8.34 -7.93 20.17
C GLU A 75 9.16 -6.67 20.43
N VAL A 76 8.70 -5.50 19.97
CA VAL A 76 9.30 -4.20 20.32
C VAL A 76 9.09 -3.89 21.80
N ALA A 77 7.88 -4.06 22.33
CA ALA A 77 7.57 -3.81 23.74
C ALA A 77 8.42 -4.65 24.71
N LYS A 78 8.71 -5.91 24.34
CA LYS A 78 9.60 -6.80 25.10
C LYS A 78 11.04 -6.29 25.16
N ARG A 79 11.53 -5.69 24.07
CA ARG A 79 12.92 -5.23 23.92
C ARG A 79 13.16 -3.84 24.51
N GLU A 80 12.13 -3.00 24.48
CA GLU A 80 12.21 -1.60 24.89
C GLU A 80 10.89 -1.16 25.56
N PRO A 81 10.78 -1.33 26.89
CA PRO A 81 9.56 -1.03 27.64
C PRO A 81 9.12 0.44 27.60
N GLU A 82 10.02 1.36 27.24
CA GLU A 82 9.69 2.79 27.08
C GLU A 82 8.82 3.06 25.85
N ILE A 83 8.81 2.16 24.86
CA ILE A 83 8.03 2.34 23.63
C ILE A 83 6.57 1.93 23.88
N GLN A 84 5.66 2.87 23.64
CA GLN A 84 4.22 2.59 23.66
C GLN A 84 3.82 1.82 22.38
N PRO A 85 3.30 0.57 22.48
CA PRO A 85 3.09 -0.25 21.29
C PRO A 85 2.03 0.27 20.33
N ASP A 86 1.01 0.95 20.84
CA ASP A 86 -0.06 1.59 20.06
C ASP A 86 0.44 2.78 19.23
N LYS A 87 1.56 3.41 19.64
CA LYS A 87 2.26 4.49 18.93
C LYS A 87 3.16 3.99 17.79
N ILE A 88 3.26 2.67 17.60
CA ILE A 88 4.02 2.06 16.49
C ILE A 88 3.11 1.87 15.28
N PHE A 89 3.48 2.57 14.22
CA PHE A 89 2.85 2.59 12.92
C PHE A 89 3.72 1.83 11.90
N LEU A 90 3.12 1.00 11.02
CA LEU A 90 3.86 0.30 9.96
C LEU A 90 3.21 0.64 8.62
N ASN A 91 3.97 0.72 7.53
CA ASN A 91 3.41 0.80 6.17
C ASN A 91 4.14 -0.12 5.21
N ALA A 92 3.47 -0.55 4.15
CA ALA A 92 4.08 -1.27 3.03
C ALA A 92 4.28 -0.35 1.83
N ILE A 93 5.29 -0.62 0.99
CA ILE A 93 5.47 0.09 -0.31
C ILE A 93 4.64 -0.52 -1.45
N HIS A 94 3.93 -1.61 -1.16
CA HIS A 94 3.09 -2.35 -2.09
C HIS A 94 3.84 -2.96 -3.28
N THR A 95 5.08 -3.41 -3.05
CA THR A 95 5.79 -4.19 -4.06
C THR A 95 5.19 -5.59 -4.18
N HIS A 96 4.86 -5.99 -5.41
CA HIS A 96 4.40 -7.35 -5.73
C HIS A 96 5.57 -8.34 -5.86
N ASN A 97 6.80 -7.91 -5.55
CA ASN A 97 8.03 -8.65 -5.81
C ASN A 97 8.78 -8.95 -4.51
N GLY A 98 8.03 -9.27 -3.46
CA GLY A 98 8.53 -9.78 -2.19
C GLY A 98 7.74 -10.99 -1.69
N PRO A 99 8.26 -11.70 -0.66
CA PRO A 99 7.54 -12.78 0.01
C PRO A 99 6.31 -12.27 0.78
N SER A 100 5.42 -13.19 1.14
CA SER A 100 4.23 -12.89 1.96
C SER A 100 4.54 -12.99 3.45
N THR A 101 4.01 -12.07 4.25
CA THR A 101 3.86 -12.23 5.72
C THR A 101 2.47 -12.73 6.11
N ALA A 102 1.58 -12.90 5.12
CA ALA A 102 0.20 -13.32 5.32
C ALA A 102 0.03 -14.81 5.01
N THR A 103 -0.45 -15.57 5.99
CA THR A 103 -0.90 -16.97 5.82
C THR A 103 -2.31 -17.05 5.24
N VAL A 104 -3.12 -16.01 5.44
CA VAL A 104 -4.47 -15.85 4.89
C VAL A 104 -4.52 -14.65 3.95
N GLY A 105 -5.20 -14.78 2.83
CA GLY A 105 -5.28 -13.75 1.81
C GLY A 105 -6.08 -14.24 0.61
N LEU A 106 -6.47 -13.30 -0.26
CA LEU A 106 -7.34 -13.59 -1.39
C LEU A 106 -6.74 -14.69 -2.29
N SER A 107 -5.52 -14.50 -2.81
CA SER A 107 -4.85 -15.51 -3.65
C SER A 107 -4.40 -16.77 -2.89
N ASN A 108 -4.08 -16.65 -1.60
CA ASN A 108 -3.73 -17.80 -0.76
C ASN A 108 -4.93 -18.74 -0.48
N SER A 109 -6.16 -18.29 -0.72
CA SER A 109 -7.36 -19.09 -0.46
C SER A 109 -7.67 -20.15 -1.52
N TRP A 110 -7.07 -20.06 -2.72
CA TRP A 110 -7.27 -21.01 -3.81
C TRP A 110 -5.97 -21.57 -4.40
N ARG A 111 -4.83 -20.96 -4.09
CA ARG A 111 -3.53 -21.42 -4.59
C ARG A 111 -2.85 -22.32 -3.56
N LYS A 112 -2.24 -23.41 -4.03
CA LYS A 112 -1.31 -24.20 -3.22
C LYS A 112 0.07 -23.57 -3.28
N ALA A 113 0.72 -23.44 -2.13
CA ALA A 113 2.13 -23.06 -2.06
C ALA A 113 2.97 -23.99 -2.93
N ALA A 114 3.97 -23.43 -3.62
CA ALA A 114 4.86 -24.24 -4.44
C ALA A 114 5.69 -25.19 -3.56
N SER A 115 5.92 -26.41 -4.06
CA SER A 115 6.73 -27.40 -3.34
C SER A 115 8.14 -26.86 -3.09
N GLY A 116 8.58 -26.92 -1.82
CA GLY A 116 9.89 -26.40 -1.39
C GLY A 116 9.98 -24.88 -1.30
N ALA A 117 8.84 -24.16 -1.36
CA ALA A 117 8.81 -22.73 -1.13
C ALA A 117 8.90 -22.37 0.36
N LEU A 118 9.54 -21.23 0.65
CA LEU A 118 9.52 -20.58 1.95
C LEU A 118 8.06 -20.25 2.30
N THR A 119 7.58 -20.70 3.45
CA THR A 119 6.21 -20.39 3.87
C THR A 119 6.11 -18.97 4.44
N ALA A 120 4.90 -18.43 4.52
CA ALA A 120 4.67 -17.13 5.14
C ALA A 120 5.09 -17.13 6.62
N ASP A 121 4.80 -18.21 7.36
CA ASP A 121 5.20 -18.34 8.77
C ASP A 121 6.73 -18.36 8.92
N GLU A 122 7.44 -19.11 8.07
CA GLU A 122 8.91 -19.13 8.08
C GLU A 122 9.51 -17.76 7.77
N TYR A 123 8.91 -17.02 6.82
CA TYR A 123 9.34 -15.67 6.54
C TYR A 123 9.07 -14.73 7.72
N VAL A 124 7.90 -14.84 8.36
CA VAL A 124 7.56 -14.05 9.56
C VAL A 124 8.55 -14.33 10.69
N GLU A 125 8.88 -15.58 10.99
CA GLU A 125 9.88 -15.92 12.01
C GLU A 125 11.26 -15.31 11.71
N PHE A 126 11.64 -15.24 10.42
CA PHE A 126 12.87 -14.59 10.00
C PHE A 126 12.85 -13.07 10.18
N VAL A 127 11.79 -12.38 9.72
CA VAL A 127 11.78 -10.90 9.70
C VAL A 127 11.32 -10.26 11.01
N LEU A 128 10.54 -10.95 11.81
CA LEU A 128 9.98 -10.41 13.05
C LEU A 128 11.05 -9.85 14.00
N PRO A 129 12.12 -10.59 14.38
CA PRO A 129 13.18 -10.04 15.22
C PRO A 129 13.93 -8.89 14.53
N LEU A 130 14.21 -9.00 13.23
CA LEU A 130 14.91 -7.95 12.46
C LEU A 130 14.16 -6.62 12.48
N ILE A 131 12.84 -6.66 12.25
CA ILE A 131 11.99 -5.47 12.24
C ILE A 131 11.86 -4.89 13.65
N ALA A 132 11.68 -5.73 14.67
CA ALA A 132 11.60 -5.27 16.05
C ALA A 132 12.90 -4.58 16.49
N ASP A 133 14.05 -5.21 16.23
CA ASP A 133 15.36 -4.63 16.53
C ASP A 133 15.59 -3.33 15.75
N ASN A 134 15.18 -3.25 14.49
CA ASN A 134 15.29 -2.03 13.68
C ASN A 134 14.50 -0.86 14.28
N ILE A 135 13.27 -1.09 14.74
CA ILE A 135 12.45 -0.06 15.42
C ILE A 135 13.11 0.36 16.73
N VAL A 136 13.62 -0.58 17.53
CA VAL A 136 14.33 -0.29 18.78
C VAL A 136 15.63 0.47 18.51
N ASN A 137 16.35 0.16 17.43
CA ASN A 137 17.56 0.88 17.04
C ASN A 137 17.24 2.32 16.60
N ALA A 138 16.15 2.53 15.85
CA ALA A 138 15.68 3.87 15.53
C ALA A 138 15.29 4.64 16.79
N TRP A 139 14.66 3.98 17.76
CA TRP A 139 14.41 4.55 19.08
C TRP A 139 15.75 4.95 19.73
N ARG A 140 16.65 4.01 20.01
CA ARG A 140 17.90 4.29 20.74
C ARG A 140 18.85 5.26 20.03
N SER A 141 18.73 5.45 18.72
CA SER A 141 19.55 6.40 17.95
C SER A 141 19.05 7.85 17.97
N ARG A 142 17.92 8.13 18.64
CA ARG A 142 17.30 9.46 18.72
C ARG A 142 18.27 10.54 19.20
N LYS A 143 18.36 11.63 18.45
CA LYS A 143 19.14 12.84 18.78
C LYS A 143 18.29 14.09 18.55
N PRO A 144 18.61 15.22 19.21
CA PRO A 144 17.91 16.47 18.92
C PRO A 144 17.99 16.86 17.44
N GLY A 145 16.86 17.24 16.88
CA GLY A 145 16.73 17.61 15.48
C GLY A 145 15.47 18.43 15.23
N GLY A 146 15.25 18.76 13.96
CA GLY A 146 14.08 19.49 13.50
C GLY A 146 13.39 18.80 12.34
N ILE A 147 12.23 19.32 11.97
CA ILE A 147 11.48 18.93 10.79
C ILE A 147 11.50 20.04 9.75
N LEU A 148 11.46 19.69 8.47
CA LEU A 148 11.35 20.63 7.38
C LEU A 148 10.32 20.09 6.39
N ARG A 149 9.28 20.87 6.12
CA ARG A 149 8.24 20.52 5.16
C ARG A 149 8.69 20.87 3.75
N GLY A 150 8.32 20.03 2.81
CA GLY A 150 8.54 20.25 1.39
C GLY A 150 7.34 19.80 0.57
N PHE A 151 7.13 20.44 -0.56
CA PHE A 151 6.16 19.99 -1.55
C PHE A 151 6.77 20.07 -2.95
N GLY A 152 6.63 18.98 -3.70
CA GLY A 152 7.05 18.90 -5.09
C GLY A 152 5.96 18.27 -5.94
N ASN A 153 6.24 18.10 -7.23
CA ASN A 153 5.34 17.39 -8.13
C ASN A 153 6.13 16.33 -8.90
N ALA A 154 5.55 15.14 -9.02
CA ALA A 154 6.08 14.06 -9.84
C ALA A 154 4.92 13.30 -10.49
N ARG A 155 5.00 13.14 -11.80
CA ARG A 155 4.08 12.29 -12.56
C ARG A 155 4.46 10.82 -12.35
N VAL A 156 3.82 10.19 -11.36
CA VAL A 156 4.13 8.81 -10.96
C VAL A 156 2.93 7.89 -10.89
N GLY A 157 1.75 8.40 -10.51
CA GLY A 157 0.52 7.63 -10.39
C GLY A 157 -0.51 8.05 -11.45
N HIS A 158 -1.13 7.05 -12.06
CA HIS A 158 -2.12 7.18 -13.12
C HIS A 158 -3.35 6.34 -12.80
N CYS A 159 -4.55 6.85 -13.12
CA CYS A 159 -5.75 6.06 -12.96
C CYS A 159 -5.64 4.76 -13.77
N ARG A 160 -5.90 3.62 -13.11
CA ARG A 160 -5.84 2.29 -13.75
C ARG A 160 -7.20 1.73 -14.15
N ARG A 161 -8.24 2.55 -14.18
CA ARG A 161 -9.64 2.11 -14.40
C ARG A 161 -10.22 2.79 -15.63
N ALA A 162 -10.28 2.08 -16.74
CA ALA A 162 -10.89 2.53 -17.99
C ALA A 162 -12.40 2.30 -17.93
N VAL A 163 -13.19 3.29 -18.35
CA VAL A 163 -14.66 3.25 -18.34
C VAL A 163 -15.19 3.17 -19.76
N TYR A 164 -16.23 2.37 -19.97
CA TYR A 164 -16.85 2.17 -21.27
C TYR A 164 -18.31 2.61 -21.30
N SER A 165 -18.82 2.90 -22.49
CA SER A 165 -20.19 3.40 -22.71
C SER A 165 -21.30 2.42 -22.29
N ASN A 166 -20.96 1.16 -22.02
CA ASN A 166 -21.87 0.15 -21.48
C ASN A 166 -22.06 0.25 -19.94
N GLY A 167 -21.43 1.24 -19.29
CA GLY A 167 -21.53 1.44 -17.85
C GLY A 167 -20.68 0.46 -17.03
N LYS A 168 -19.61 -0.10 -17.61
CA LYS A 168 -18.62 -0.93 -16.92
C LYS A 168 -17.25 -0.26 -16.91
N ALA A 169 -16.46 -0.62 -15.90
CA ALA A 169 -15.06 -0.27 -15.83
C ALA A 169 -14.19 -1.53 -15.75
N GLU A 170 -12.99 -1.47 -16.34
CA GLU A 170 -11.99 -2.52 -16.29
C GLU A 170 -10.67 -1.95 -15.73
N MET A 171 -10.04 -2.71 -14.83
CA MET A 171 -8.69 -2.39 -14.37
C MET A 171 -7.70 -2.77 -15.47
N TYR A 172 -6.85 -1.82 -15.88
CA TYR A 172 -5.98 -1.93 -17.04
C TYR A 172 -6.75 -2.24 -18.35
N GLY A 173 -7.97 -1.72 -18.47
CA GLY A 173 -8.81 -1.90 -19.65
C GLY A 173 -8.22 -1.27 -20.93
N ASP A 174 -8.57 -1.86 -22.08
CA ASP A 174 -8.12 -1.40 -23.38
C ASP A 174 -8.74 -0.05 -23.77
N THR A 175 -7.92 0.99 -23.72
CA THR A 175 -8.25 2.38 -24.04
C THR A 175 -8.33 2.67 -25.54
N THR A 176 -8.04 1.69 -26.42
CA THR A 176 -8.20 1.82 -27.88
C THR A 176 -9.60 1.47 -28.35
N ARG A 177 -10.41 0.82 -27.50
CA ARG A 177 -11.77 0.39 -27.84
C ARG A 177 -12.65 1.59 -28.20
N ARG A 178 -13.49 1.43 -29.22
CA ARG A 178 -14.44 2.46 -29.66
C ARG A 178 -15.43 2.90 -28.57
N ASP A 179 -15.73 2.02 -27.62
CA ASP A 179 -16.65 2.30 -26.52
C ASP A 179 -15.96 2.86 -25.26
N PHE A 180 -14.64 3.10 -25.28
CA PHE A 180 -13.93 3.79 -24.21
C PHE A 180 -14.39 5.25 -24.10
N ILE A 181 -14.82 5.67 -22.90
CA ILE A 181 -15.36 7.02 -22.65
C ILE A 181 -14.53 7.83 -21.65
N GLY A 182 -13.42 7.28 -21.15
CA GLY A 182 -12.49 7.97 -20.25
C GLY A 182 -12.03 7.13 -19.06
N MET A 183 -11.10 7.70 -18.30
CA MET A 183 -10.61 7.11 -17.04
C MET A 183 -11.55 7.49 -15.89
N GLU A 184 -11.78 6.56 -14.95
CA GLU A 184 -12.74 6.74 -13.85
C GLU A 184 -12.33 7.86 -12.88
N ALA A 185 -11.04 8.00 -12.61
CA ALA A 185 -10.51 8.96 -11.65
C ALA A 185 -9.40 9.82 -12.28
N GLY A 186 -9.13 10.95 -11.65
CA GLY A 186 -7.95 11.77 -11.95
C GLY A 186 -6.66 11.18 -11.38
N GLU A 187 -5.65 12.03 -11.30
CA GLU A 187 -4.30 11.72 -10.80
C GLU A 187 -3.95 12.70 -9.66
N ASP A 188 -3.11 12.30 -8.72
CA ASP A 188 -2.47 13.20 -7.75
C ASP A 188 -0.95 13.15 -7.99
N SER A 189 -0.45 14.16 -8.68
CA SER A 189 0.98 14.34 -8.96
C SER A 189 1.72 15.04 -7.82
N GLY A 190 1.04 15.41 -6.74
CA GLY A 190 1.67 15.99 -5.56
C GLY A 190 2.60 15.01 -4.87
N VAL A 191 3.74 15.52 -4.41
CA VAL A 191 4.69 14.77 -3.60
C VAL A 191 4.89 15.51 -2.30
N ASP A 192 4.26 14.98 -1.26
CA ASP A 192 4.36 15.49 0.10
C ASP A 192 5.68 15.02 0.73
N MET A 193 6.47 15.97 1.26
CA MET A 193 7.80 15.70 1.82
C MET A 193 7.91 16.23 3.24
N LEU A 194 8.40 15.39 4.15
CA LEU A 194 8.79 15.81 5.50
C LEU A 194 10.22 15.36 5.76
N PHE A 195 11.16 16.30 5.66
CA PHE A 195 12.55 16.08 6.01
C PHE A 195 12.72 16.13 7.53
N THR A 196 13.69 15.37 8.01
CA THR A 196 14.27 15.55 9.34
C THR A 196 15.68 16.10 9.20
N VAL A 197 16.06 17.01 10.09
CA VAL A 197 17.39 17.63 10.09
C VAL A 197 18.06 17.49 11.46
N ASP A 198 19.39 17.46 11.49
CA ASP A 198 20.14 17.60 12.74
C ASP A 198 20.17 19.06 13.22
N LYS A 199 20.78 19.32 14.39
CA LYS A 199 20.92 20.68 14.97
C LYS A 199 21.59 21.70 14.05
N SER A 200 22.35 21.27 13.04
CA SER A 200 23.00 22.15 12.07
C SER A 200 22.12 22.44 10.84
N GLY A 201 20.93 21.85 10.77
CA GLY A 201 20.04 21.93 9.61
C GLY A 201 20.37 20.93 8.50
N LYS A 202 21.29 19.99 8.73
CA LYS A 202 21.65 18.97 7.73
C LYS A 202 20.58 17.87 7.67
N PRO A 203 20.07 17.48 6.48
CA PRO A 203 19.11 16.38 6.34
C PRO A 203 19.65 15.04 6.88
N THR A 204 18.83 14.35 7.67
CA THR A 204 19.11 13.03 8.26
C THR A 204 18.19 11.93 7.73
N GLY A 205 17.00 12.31 7.26
CA GLY A 205 16.07 11.41 6.58
C GLY A 205 14.84 12.17 6.10
N MET A 206 13.90 11.45 5.48
CA MET A 206 12.63 12.01 5.06
C MET A 206 11.49 10.99 4.98
N PHE A 207 10.27 11.52 5.05
CA PHE A 207 9.06 10.89 4.54
C PHE A 207 8.77 11.42 3.14
N LEU A 208 8.56 10.51 2.20
CA LEU A 208 8.13 10.82 0.83
C LEU A 208 6.76 10.18 0.60
N ASN A 209 5.70 10.99 0.50
CA ASN A 209 4.33 10.51 0.33
C ASN A 209 3.77 10.87 -1.05
N THR A 210 3.32 9.85 -1.78
CA THR A 210 2.84 9.99 -3.15
C THR A 210 1.74 8.98 -3.48
N ALA A 211 0.80 9.34 -4.34
CA ALA A 211 -0.36 8.53 -4.71
C ALA A 211 -0.04 7.47 -5.78
N CYS A 212 0.96 6.63 -5.54
CA CYS A 212 1.28 5.50 -6.42
C CYS A 212 1.83 4.30 -5.63
N PRO A 213 1.33 3.08 -5.84
CA PRO A 213 1.96 1.87 -5.31
C PRO A 213 3.25 1.52 -6.08
N SER A 214 4.20 0.81 -5.44
CA SER A 214 5.49 0.43 -6.05
C SER A 214 5.38 -0.85 -6.88
N GLN A 215 4.68 -0.76 -8.01
CA GLN A 215 4.24 -1.92 -8.78
C GLN A 215 4.90 -2.07 -10.15
N ILE A 216 5.97 -1.34 -10.49
CA ILE A 216 6.58 -1.43 -11.83
C ILE A 216 7.00 -2.87 -12.16
N MET A 217 7.59 -3.57 -11.20
CA MET A 217 8.14 -4.91 -11.34
C MET A 217 7.10 -6.03 -11.24
N GLU A 218 5.79 -5.72 -11.09
CA GLU A 218 4.76 -6.68 -10.69
C GLU A 218 4.49 -7.82 -11.67
N SER A 219 5.02 -7.72 -12.89
CA SER A 219 4.94 -8.75 -13.94
C SER A 219 6.24 -9.55 -14.09
N THR A 220 7.26 -9.25 -13.27
CA THR A 220 8.57 -9.92 -13.33
C THR A 220 8.70 -11.03 -12.29
N TYR A 221 9.79 -11.79 -12.39
CA TYR A 221 10.12 -12.91 -11.51
C TYR A 221 11.32 -12.63 -10.61
N LYS A 222 11.69 -11.37 -10.38
CA LYS A 222 12.82 -11.03 -9.49
C LYS A 222 12.35 -10.37 -8.21
N ILE A 223 13.00 -10.65 -7.08
CA ILE A 223 12.79 -9.92 -5.83
C ILE A 223 13.17 -8.47 -6.04
N SER A 224 12.31 -7.53 -5.63
CA SER A 224 12.51 -6.11 -5.86
C SER A 224 11.79 -5.23 -4.86
N SER A 225 12.50 -4.22 -4.35
CA SER A 225 11.95 -3.06 -3.66
C SER A 225 11.44 -1.96 -4.62
N ASP A 226 11.46 -2.24 -5.92
CA ASP A 226 10.84 -1.43 -6.97
C ASP A 226 11.36 0.03 -6.99
N PHE A 227 10.62 0.98 -7.57
CA PHE A 227 11.10 2.37 -7.69
C PHE A 227 11.23 3.09 -6.35
N ALA A 228 10.46 2.71 -5.32
CA ALA A 228 10.62 3.27 -3.98
C ALA A 228 12.00 2.91 -3.40
N GLY A 229 12.43 1.66 -3.56
CA GLY A 229 13.77 1.21 -3.18
C GLY A 229 14.87 1.90 -3.97
N ALA A 230 14.70 2.07 -5.29
CA ALA A 230 15.65 2.78 -6.12
C ALA A 230 15.75 4.28 -5.76
N ALA A 231 14.62 4.94 -5.49
CA ALA A 231 14.57 6.34 -5.04
C ALA A 231 15.30 6.52 -3.71
N ARG A 232 15.14 5.58 -2.76
CA ARG A 232 15.89 5.56 -1.50
C ARG A 232 17.39 5.55 -1.72
N GLU A 233 17.90 4.73 -2.64
CA GLU A 233 19.33 4.67 -2.93
C GLU A 233 19.84 5.92 -3.65
N LEU A 234 19.04 6.54 -4.51
CA LEU A 234 19.37 7.84 -5.12
C LEU A 234 19.46 8.96 -4.07
N LEU A 235 18.52 9.01 -3.12
CA LEU A 235 18.52 10.00 -2.05
C LEU A 235 19.71 9.81 -1.09
N LYS A 236 20.19 8.59 -0.89
CA LYS A 236 21.45 8.34 -0.17
C LYS A 236 22.67 8.84 -0.92
N LYS A 237 22.67 8.81 -2.25
CA LYS A 237 23.74 9.42 -3.05
C LYS A 237 23.70 10.94 -2.94
N GLU A 238 22.50 11.53 -2.92
CA GLU A 238 22.27 12.98 -2.82
C GLU A 238 22.66 13.54 -1.45
N PHE A 239 22.14 12.97 -0.37
CA PHE A 239 22.26 13.51 1.00
C PHE A 239 23.31 12.80 1.87
N GLY A 240 23.88 11.71 1.36
CA GLY A 240 24.91 10.90 2.02
C GLY A 240 24.40 9.55 2.51
N LYS A 241 25.32 8.59 2.66
CA LYS A 241 25.04 7.16 2.95
C LYS A 241 24.19 6.88 4.21
N ASN A 242 24.14 7.83 5.15
CA ASN A 242 23.38 7.73 6.40
C ASN A 242 22.00 8.40 6.31
N PHE A 243 21.60 8.92 5.13
CA PHE A 243 20.27 9.45 4.91
C PHE A 243 19.26 8.32 4.78
N HIS A 244 18.08 8.50 5.39
CA HIS A 244 17.02 7.50 5.39
C HIS A 244 15.79 8.01 4.64
N MET A 245 15.06 7.11 4.01
CA MET A 245 13.81 7.44 3.33
C MET A 245 12.75 6.42 3.72
N ILE A 246 11.64 6.93 4.26
CA ILE A 246 10.38 6.20 4.36
C ILE A 246 9.52 6.60 3.18
N TYR A 247 9.21 5.63 2.32
CA TYR A 247 8.23 5.79 1.26
C TYR A 247 6.84 5.50 1.83
N GLN A 248 5.89 6.41 1.59
CA GLN A 248 4.51 6.27 2.00
C GLN A 248 3.61 6.34 0.78
N ILE A 249 2.71 5.37 0.64
CA ILE A 249 1.71 5.45 -0.42
C ILE A 249 0.54 6.28 0.11
N SER A 250 0.25 7.39 -0.57
CA SER A 250 -0.99 8.15 -0.40
C SER A 250 -2.18 7.36 -0.94
N PRO A 251 -3.44 7.79 -0.78
CA PRO A 251 -4.59 7.08 -1.32
C PRO A 251 -4.45 6.85 -2.84
N ALA A 252 -4.22 5.60 -3.21
CA ALA A 252 -3.79 5.20 -4.54
C ALA A 252 -4.43 3.88 -5.01
N GLY A 253 -5.52 3.43 -4.39
CA GLY A 253 -6.17 2.16 -4.74
C GLY A 253 -6.66 2.09 -6.19
N CYS A 254 -6.95 3.24 -6.80
CA CYS A 254 -7.29 3.36 -8.22
C CYS A 254 -6.13 3.82 -9.11
N GLN A 255 -4.91 3.93 -8.57
CA GLN A 255 -3.73 4.43 -9.27
C GLN A 255 -2.72 3.30 -9.56
N SER A 256 -1.87 3.50 -10.56
CA SER A 256 -0.76 2.62 -10.92
C SER A 256 0.37 3.43 -11.57
N PRO A 257 1.58 2.89 -11.71
CA PRO A 257 2.68 3.57 -12.42
C PRO A 257 2.53 3.56 -13.95
N ARG A 258 1.32 3.41 -14.52
CA ARG A 258 1.10 3.27 -15.97
C ARG A 258 0.12 4.26 -16.55
N ASP A 259 0.55 4.96 -17.59
CA ASP A 259 -0.33 5.76 -18.43
C ASP A 259 -1.00 4.89 -19.52
N LEU A 260 -2.24 4.51 -19.26
CA LEU A 260 -3.06 3.73 -20.21
C LEU A 260 -3.55 4.55 -21.40
N VAL A 261 -3.61 5.89 -21.29
CA VAL A 261 -4.20 6.75 -22.33
C VAL A 261 -3.22 7.03 -23.46
N ARG A 262 -1.92 7.07 -23.16
CA ARG A 262 -0.86 7.25 -24.17
C ARG A 262 -0.32 5.93 -24.72
N HIS A 263 -0.98 4.82 -24.40
CA HIS A 263 -0.65 3.47 -24.88
C HIS A 263 0.84 3.12 -24.76
N TYR A 264 1.46 3.48 -23.64
CA TYR A 264 2.89 3.24 -23.39
C TYR A 264 3.85 3.86 -24.42
N ALA A 265 3.39 4.76 -25.29
CA ALA A 265 4.17 5.28 -26.41
C ALA A 265 5.17 6.39 -26.04
N THR A 266 5.01 7.01 -24.87
CA THR A 266 5.80 8.17 -24.45
C THR A 266 6.79 7.88 -23.34
N GLU A 267 6.83 6.64 -22.84
CA GLU A 267 7.53 6.25 -21.63
C GLU A 267 8.15 4.85 -21.80
N PRO A 268 9.20 4.50 -21.03
CA PRO A 268 9.73 3.14 -21.03
C PRO A 268 8.69 2.15 -20.50
N ASP A 269 9.03 0.87 -20.57
CA ASP A 269 8.16 -0.18 -20.06
C ASP A 269 8.02 -0.14 -18.53
N PHE A 270 6.86 0.33 -18.06
CA PHE A 270 6.47 0.34 -16.64
C PHE A 270 5.88 -1.00 -16.15
N TRP A 271 6.18 -2.09 -16.85
CA TRP A 271 5.94 -3.47 -16.42
C TRP A 271 7.23 -4.22 -16.05
N HIS A 272 8.39 -3.61 -16.28
CA HIS A 272 9.71 -4.22 -16.13
C HIS A 272 10.76 -3.24 -15.58
N GLU A 273 12.01 -3.70 -15.49
CA GLU A 273 13.13 -3.00 -14.83
C GLU A 273 13.40 -1.59 -15.37
N ASP A 274 13.13 -1.36 -16.66
CA ASP A 274 13.38 -0.08 -17.33
C ASP A 274 12.64 1.09 -16.67
N GLY A 275 11.40 0.85 -16.22
CA GLY A 275 10.59 1.85 -15.53
C GLY A 275 11.13 2.25 -14.16
N VAL A 276 11.87 1.36 -13.48
CA VAL A 276 12.28 1.56 -12.08
C VAL A 276 13.20 2.77 -11.94
N ALA A 277 14.22 2.87 -12.80
CA ALA A 277 15.20 3.96 -12.76
C ALA A 277 14.54 5.30 -13.11
N VAL A 278 13.63 5.32 -14.09
CA VAL A 278 12.93 6.53 -14.52
C VAL A 278 12.02 7.06 -13.41
N MET A 279 11.24 6.18 -12.77
CA MET A 279 10.35 6.59 -11.69
C MET A 279 11.12 7.06 -10.45
N ALA A 280 12.23 6.41 -10.13
CA ALA A 280 13.12 6.84 -9.06
C ALA A 280 13.73 8.23 -9.32
N GLU A 281 14.19 8.50 -10.56
CA GLU A 281 14.76 9.81 -10.92
C GLU A 281 13.69 10.92 -10.93
N ARG A 282 12.43 10.61 -11.30
CA ARG A 282 11.32 11.56 -11.17
C ARG A 282 11.10 12.00 -9.73
N LEU A 283 11.13 11.05 -8.79
CA LEU A 283 11.02 11.35 -7.37
C LEU A 283 12.21 12.16 -6.86
N LEU A 284 13.45 11.83 -7.27
CA LEU A 284 14.63 12.63 -6.95
C LEU A 284 14.53 14.05 -7.51
N THR A 285 14.06 14.21 -8.73
CA THR A 285 13.86 15.52 -9.37
C THR A 285 12.82 16.34 -8.63
N ALA A 286 11.71 15.72 -8.21
CA ALA A 286 10.71 16.39 -7.37
C ALA A 286 11.31 16.84 -6.04
N VAL A 287 12.16 16.02 -5.42
CA VAL A 287 12.89 16.38 -4.18
C VAL A 287 13.82 17.58 -4.41
N ARG A 288 14.60 17.60 -5.49
CA ARG A 288 15.51 18.72 -5.82
C ARG A 288 14.79 20.02 -6.13
N SER A 289 13.59 19.93 -6.69
CA SER A 289 12.76 21.09 -7.07
C SER A 289 11.69 21.44 -6.04
N ALA A 290 11.67 20.77 -4.90
CA ALA A 290 10.66 20.97 -3.88
C ALA A 290 10.69 22.39 -3.31
N VAL A 291 9.50 22.96 -3.09
CA VAL A 291 9.35 24.17 -2.30
C VAL A 291 9.54 23.80 -0.84
N LEU A 292 10.63 24.25 -0.23
CA LEU A 292 11.01 23.92 1.14
C LEU A 292 10.67 25.07 2.10
N GLU A 293 10.15 24.70 3.27
CA GLU A 293 9.94 25.62 4.39
C GLU A 293 11.19 25.72 5.26
N LYS A 294 11.17 26.64 6.24
CA LYS A 294 12.26 26.71 7.22
C LYS A 294 12.20 25.51 8.18
N PRO A 295 13.35 24.98 8.65
CA PRO A 295 13.36 23.97 9.69
C PRO A 295 12.70 24.45 10.99
N ASP A 296 11.84 23.61 11.56
CA ASP A 296 11.27 23.78 12.89
C ASP A 296 11.90 22.77 13.86
N PHE A 297 12.60 23.29 14.87
CA PHE A 297 13.32 22.51 15.88
C PHE A 297 12.50 22.29 17.17
N SER A 298 11.33 22.92 17.28
CA SER A 298 10.44 22.76 18.44
C SER A 298 8.98 22.69 17.99
N PRO A 299 8.66 21.76 17.05
CA PRO A 299 7.32 21.66 16.52
C PRO A 299 6.33 21.20 17.58
N VAL A 300 5.08 21.67 17.48
CA VAL A 300 3.97 21.11 18.25
C VAL A 300 3.86 19.62 17.91
N PHE A 301 4.06 18.77 18.91
CA PHE A 301 4.00 17.32 18.73
C PHE A 301 2.82 16.73 19.53
N LYS A 302 1.86 16.12 18.84
CA LYS A 302 0.74 15.39 19.43
C LYS A 302 0.51 14.09 18.66
N HIS A 303 0.10 13.03 19.35
CA HIS A 303 -0.26 11.78 18.69
C HIS A 303 -1.49 11.16 19.37
N THR A 304 -2.54 10.92 18.59
CA THR A 304 -3.73 10.19 19.06
C THR A 304 -3.90 8.88 18.31
N VAL A 305 -4.35 7.85 19.02
CA VAL A 305 -4.76 6.57 18.43
C VAL A 305 -6.26 6.44 18.63
N LYS A 306 -6.99 6.28 17.53
CA LYS A 306 -8.45 6.17 17.51
C LYS A 306 -8.85 4.82 16.97
N ARG A 307 -9.64 4.08 17.74
CA ARG A 307 -10.32 2.88 17.25
C ARG A 307 -11.40 3.30 16.24
N VAL A 308 -11.22 2.91 14.98
CA VAL A 308 -12.18 3.17 13.90
C VAL A 308 -13.00 1.92 13.67
N VAL A 309 -14.32 2.10 13.50
CA VAL A 309 -15.27 1.04 13.19
C VAL A 309 -16.09 1.49 11.99
N LEU A 310 -16.01 0.72 10.90
CA LEU A 310 -16.68 1.00 9.63
C LEU A 310 -17.67 -0.10 9.29
N PRO A 311 -18.82 0.23 8.68
CA PRO A 311 -19.74 -0.78 8.20
C PRO A 311 -19.07 -1.62 7.11
N ARG A 312 -19.28 -2.94 7.16
CA ARG A 312 -18.85 -3.83 6.09
C ARG A 312 -19.83 -3.72 4.93
N ARG A 313 -19.30 -3.61 3.70
CA ARG A 313 -20.11 -3.63 2.47
C ARG A 313 -20.97 -4.88 2.44
N ARG A 314 -22.25 -4.73 2.14
CA ARG A 314 -23.21 -5.83 2.11
C ARG A 314 -23.50 -6.24 0.67
N ALA A 315 -23.73 -7.53 0.46
CA ALA A 315 -24.44 -8.03 -0.70
C ALA A 315 -25.95 -7.97 -0.41
N SER A 316 -26.72 -7.52 -1.39
CA SER A 316 -28.18 -7.56 -1.37
C SER A 316 -28.70 -8.97 -1.68
N TYR A 317 -29.95 -9.25 -1.32
CA TYR A 317 -30.58 -10.54 -1.66
C TYR A 317 -30.70 -10.77 -3.18
N PRO A 318 -31.05 -9.78 -4.01
CA PRO A 318 -30.99 -9.95 -5.47
C PRO A 318 -29.59 -10.30 -5.99
N GLU A 319 -28.53 -9.66 -5.50
CA GLU A 319 -27.15 -10.01 -5.88
C GLU A 319 -26.78 -11.42 -5.45
N TYR A 320 -27.23 -11.87 -4.27
CA TYR A 320 -27.05 -13.23 -3.80
C TYR A 320 -27.70 -14.26 -4.72
N VAL A 321 -28.97 -14.05 -5.08
CA VAL A 321 -29.71 -14.96 -5.97
C VAL A 321 -29.06 -15.00 -7.35
N ALA A 322 -28.69 -13.83 -7.91
CA ALA A 322 -28.00 -13.74 -9.19
C ALA A 322 -26.64 -14.45 -9.15
N ALA A 323 -25.86 -14.28 -8.08
CA ALA A 323 -24.57 -14.93 -7.91
C ALA A 323 -24.68 -16.46 -7.79
N LYS A 324 -25.75 -16.99 -7.17
CA LYS A 324 -25.99 -18.44 -7.14
C LYS A 324 -26.28 -19.01 -8.52
N ALA A 325 -27.21 -18.39 -9.25
CA ALA A 325 -27.53 -18.81 -10.61
C ALA A 325 -26.31 -18.72 -11.54
N GLU A 326 -25.52 -17.65 -11.40
CA GLU A 326 -24.29 -17.48 -12.18
C GLU A 326 -23.22 -18.49 -11.81
N LEU A 327 -23.03 -18.79 -10.52
CA LEU A 327 -22.10 -19.83 -10.07
C LEU A 327 -22.47 -21.20 -10.62
N GLU A 328 -23.76 -21.57 -10.57
CA GLU A 328 -24.27 -22.82 -11.14
C GLU A 328 -23.99 -22.90 -12.64
N ARG A 329 -24.27 -21.81 -13.38
CA ARG A 329 -23.99 -21.72 -14.81
C ARG A 329 -22.50 -21.85 -15.11
N LEU A 330 -21.65 -21.12 -14.41
CA LEU A 330 -20.20 -21.11 -14.65
C LEU A 330 -19.57 -22.49 -14.36
N VAL A 331 -19.95 -23.11 -13.24
CA VAL A 331 -19.43 -24.43 -12.85
C VAL A 331 -19.93 -25.53 -13.79
N ALA A 332 -21.14 -25.41 -14.34
CA ALA A 332 -21.65 -26.34 -15.37
C ALA A 332 -20.89 -26.24 -16.69
N ILE A 333 -20.39 -25.04 -17.05
CA ILE A 333 -19.53 -24.86 -18.23
C ILE A 333 -18.16 -25.48 -18.00
N GLN A 334 -17.55 -25.17 -16.85
CA GLN A 334 -16.26 -25.70 -16.47
C GLN A 334 -16.11 -25.69 -14.95
N PRO A 335 -15.82 -26.85 -14.33
CA PRO A 335 -15.56 -26.94 -12.89
C PRO A 335 -14.42 -26.04 -12.42
N GLU A 336 -14.50 -25.50 -11.21
CA GLU A 336 -13.53 -24.54 -10.65
C GLU A 336 -12.07 -24.99 -10.76
N LYS A 337 -11.79 -26.27 -10.48
CA LYS A 337 -10.42 -26.81 -10.51
C LYS A 337 -9.83 -26.79 -11.92
N GLU A 338 -10.64 -27.10 -12.92
CA GLU A 338 -10.25 -27.08 -14.33
C GLU A 338 -10.11 -25.62 -14.80
N ALA A 339 -11.07 -24.77 -14.45
CA ALA A 339 -11.00 -23.34 -14.73
C ALA A 339 -9.74 -22.67 -14.15
N PHE A 340 -9.30 -23.08 -12.96
CA PHE A 340 -8.06 -22.58 -12.38
C PHE A 340 -6.81 -23.06 -13.12
N ALA A 341 -6.80 -24.32 -13.58
CA ALA A 341 -5.71 -24.84 -14.39
C ALA A 341 -5.62 -24.08 -15.72
N ASP A 342 -6.75 -23.82 -16.37
CA ASP A 342 -6.84 -23.04 -17.61
C ASP A 342 -6.41 -21.59 -17.40
N PHE A 343 -6.83 -20.96 -16.29
CA PHE A 343 -6.38 -19.62 -15.93
C PHE A 343 -4.85 -19.53 -15.84
N CYS A 344 -4.22 -20.52 -15.20
CA CYS A 344 -2.77 -20.56 -15.09
C CYS A 344 -2.10 -20.81 -16.45
N ALA A 345 -2.67 -21.69 -17.28
CA ALA A 345 -2.17 -21.98 -18.62
C ALA A 345 -2.26 -20.75 -19.54
N GLU A 346 -3.39 -20.04 -19.55
CA GLU A 346 -3.59 -18.79 -20.29
C GLU A 346 -2.61 -17.73 -19.82
N THR A 347 -2.49 -17.53 -18.50
CA THR A 347 -1.55 -16.55 -17.93
C THR A 347 -0.11 -16.82 -18.37
N HIS A 348 0.36 -18.08 -18.31
CA HIS A 348 1.70 -18.46 -18.76
C HIS A 348 1.89 -18.42 -20.28
N ALA A 349 0.81 -18.51 -21.06
CA ALA A 349 0.86 -18.30 -22.50
C ALA A 349 1.01 -16.80 -22.81
N ASN A 350 0.23 -15.96 -22.14
CA ASN A 350 0.26 -14.49 -22.28
C ASN A 350 1.63 -13.91 -21.89
N GLU A 351 2.28 -14.46 -20.87
CA GLU A 351 3.66 -14.10 -20.47
C GLU A 351 4.71 -14.27 -21.57
N LYS A 352 4.42 -15.07 -22.61
CA LYS A 352 5.33 -15.33 -23.74
C LYS A 352 5.05 -14.43 -24.94
N LEU A 353 3.97 -13.66 -24.90
CA LEU A 353 3.61 -12.74 -25.96
C LEU A 353 4.38 -11.43 -25.78
N ASP A 354 4.70 -10.77 -26.89
CA ASP A 354 5.17 -9.38 -26.85
C ASP A 354 4.00 -8.50 -26.38
N GLY A 355 4.09 -7.96 -25.16
CA GLY A 355 3.01 -7.20 -24.56
C GLY A 355 3.28 -6.74 -23.13
N HIS A 356 2.27 -6.06 -22.58
CA HIS A 356 2.30 -5.44 -21.26
C HIS A 356 1.47 -6.27 -20.28
N GLY A 357 1.96 -6.43 -19.04
CA GLY A 357 1.24 -7.14 -17.97
C GLY A 357 0.10 -6.32 -17.33
N PRO A 358 -0.47 -6.79 -16.19
CA PRO A 358 -0.31 -8.15 -15.69
C PRO A 358 -0.98 -9.13 -16.67
N TYR A 359 -0.36 -10.27 -16.89
CA TYR A 359 -0.76 -11.23 -17.93
C TYR A 359 -2.03 -12.03 -17.59
N ASP A 360 -2.58 -11.81 -16.39
CA ASP A 360 -3.74 -12.52 -15.88
C ASP A 360 -5.04 -11.76 -16.15
N SER A 361 -6.00 -12.44 -16.77
CA SER A 361 -7.29 -11.83 -17.13
C SER A 361 -8.24 -11.79 -15.94
N LYS A 362 -8.64 -10.58 -15.52
CA LYS A 362 -9.67 -10.39 -14.49
C LYS A 362 -11.09 -10.74 -14.97
N LEU A 363 -11.23 -11.08 -16.25
CA LEU A 363 -12.48 -11.55 -16.88
C LEU A 363 -12.44 -13.06 -17.17
N HIS A 364 -11.35 -13.76 -16.84
CA HIS A 364 -11.24 -15.20 -17.03
C HIS A 364 -12.33 -15.97 -16.27
N HIS A 365 -12.76 -17.11 -16.82
CA HIS A 365 -13.83 -17.96 -16.27
C HIS A 365 -13.65 -18.29 -14.79
N PHE A 366 -12.44 -18.69 -14.38
CA PHE A 366 -12.08 -18.89 -12.96
C PHE A 366 -12.32 -17.66 -12.08
N VAL A 367 -11.95 -16.46 -12.56
CA VAL A 367 -12.13 -15.22 -11.80
C VAL A 367 -13.62 -14.92 -11.63
N LEU A 368 -14.43 -15.17 -12.66
CA LEU A 368 -15.89 -15.03 -12.57
C LEU A 368 -16.50 -16.00 -11.55
N ILE A 369 -16.05 -17.26 -11.49
CA ILE A 369 -16.44 -18.22 -10.44
C ILE A 369 -16.13 -17.65 -9.06
N LYS A 370 -14.92 -17.12 -8.86
CA LYS A 370 -14.51 -16.54 -7.57
C LYS A 370 -15.33 -15.32 -7.19
N ASN A 371 -15.65 -14.45 -8.15
CA ASN A 371 -16.50 -13.29 -7.92
C ASN A 371 -17.90 -13.71 -7.44
N ALA A 372 -18.53 -14.71 -8.08
CA ALA A 372 -19.83 -15.21 -7.68
C ALA A 372 -19.79 -15.84 -6.27
N GLN A 373 -18.78 -16.69 -5.99
CA GLN A 373 -18.57 -17.28 -4.67
C GLN A 373 -18.40 -16.21 -3.58
N ALA A 374 -17.70 -15.12 -3.87
CA ALA A 374 -17.47 -14.05 -2.91
C ALA A 374 -18.75 -13.28 -2.56
N VAL A 375 -19.65 -13.03 -3.52
CA VAL A 375 -20.96 -12.42 -3.27
C VAL A 375 -21.81 -13.34 -2.39
N ILE A 376 -21.86 -14.64 -2.70
CA ILE A 376 -22.57 -15.65 -1.91
C ILE A 376 -22.06 -15.66 -0.47
N LYS A 377 -20.75 -15.82 -0.30
CA LYS A 377 -20.10 -15.84 1.01
C LYS A 377 -20.36 -14.55 1.80
N ARG A 378 -20.30 -13.38 1.13
CA ARG A 378 -20.60 -12.10 1.76
C ARG A 378 -22.03 -12.05 2.29
N TYR A 379 -23.00 -12.45 1.48
CA TYR A 379 -24.41 -12.46 1.90
C TYR A 379 -24.64 -13.36 3.12
N GLU A 380 -23.97 -14.52 3.16
CA GLU A 380 -24.10 -15.51 4.22
C GLU A 380 -23.38 -15.11 5.53
N ASP A 381 -22.29 -14.34 5.45
CA ASP A 381 -21.47 -13.97 6.61
C ASP A 381 -21.66 -12.52 7.11
N GLN A 382 -22.25 -11.62 6.31
CA GLN A 382 -22.40 -10.19 6.62
C GLN A 382 -23.25 -9.87 7.86
N GLY A 383 -24.09 -10.80 8.31
CA GLY A 383 -24.83 -10.68 9.57
C GLY A 383 -23.96 -10.98 10.80
N LYS A 384 -23.01 -11.91 10.67
CA LYS A 384 -22.10 -12.33 11.76
C LYS A 384 -20.94 -11.36 11.96
N HIS A 385 -20.54 -10.71 10.87
CA HIS A 385 -19.44 -9.76 10.84
C HIS A 385 -19.87 -8.48 10.11
N PRO A 386 -20.67 -7.63 10.77
CA PRO A 386 -21.26 -6.43 10.14
C PRO A 386 -20.27 -5.28 9.98
N GLU A 387 -19.10 -5.35 10.62
CA GLU A 387 -18.16 -4.24 10.73
C GLU A 387 -16.72 -4.69 10.47
N LEU A 388 -15.89 -3.73 10.10
CA LEU A 388 -14.43 -3.83 10.09
C LEU A 388 -13.88 -2.75 11.01
N SER A 389 -12.91 -3.14 11.84
CA SER A 389 -12.30 -2.23 12.80
C SER A 389 -10.78 -2.26 12.78
N PHE A 390 -10.16 -1.10 12.97
CA PHE A 390 -8.71 -0.92 13.02
C PHE A 390 -8.31 0.27 13.90
N ASP A 391 -7.02 0.38 14.22
CA ASP A 391 -6.47 1.51 14.98
C ASP A 391 -5.87 2.56 14.06
N MET A 392 -6.48 3.74 14.02
CA MET A 392 -6.00 4.90 13.28
C MET A 392 -5.11 5.76 14.17
N ASN A 393 -3.83 5.82 13.83
CA ASN A 393 -2.84 6.76 14.34
C ASN A 393 -2.99 8.09 13.60
N VAL A 394 -3.10 9.18 14.35
CA VAL A 394 -3.08 10.56 13.80
C VAL A 394 -2.04 11.37 14.57
N VAL A 395 -1.03 11.84 13.85
CA VAL A 395 0.10 12.57 14.39
C VAL A 395 0.06 14.01 13.89
N ARG A 396 0.23 14.97 14.80
CA ARG A 396 0.57 16.35 14.48
C ARG A 396 2.05 16.57 14.76
N LEU A 397 2.79 17.06 13.77
CA LEU A 397 4.18 17.52 13.89
C LEU A 397 4.27 18.93 13.27
N GLY A 398 4.21 19.95 14.13
CA GLY A 398 4.14 21.35 13.71
C GLY A 398 2.83 21.61 12.97
N ASP A 399 2.94 22.00 11.70
CA ASP A 399 1.80 22.22 10.81
C ASP A 399 1.47 21.01 9.91
N VAL A 400 2.12 19.86 10.15
CA VAL A 400 1.87 18.60 9.44
C VAL A 400 0.89 17.72 10.20
N ALA A 401 -0.01 17.07 9.48
CA ALA A 401 -0.75 15.90 9.94
C ALA A 401 -0.32 14.63 9.20
N ILE A 402 -0.17 13.52 9.91
CA ILE A 402 0.04 12.18 9.33
C ILE A 402 -1.08 11.28 9.85
N ALA A 403 -1.81 10.60 8.97
CA ALA A 403 -2.86 9.66 9.33
C ALA A 403 -2.79 8.36 8.52
N ASN A 404 -2.98 7.22 9.18
CA ASN A 404 -2.92 5.90 8.56
C ASN A 404 -4.28 5.26 8.28
N ASN A 405 -4.31 4.33 7.33
CA ASN A 405 -5.44 3.43 7.11
C ASN A 405 -4.97 2.06 6.55
N PRO A 406 -5.77 0.99 6.71
CA PRO A 406 -5.41 -0.36 6.28
C PRO A 406 -5.74 -0.65 4.81
N PHE A 407 -6.42 0.25 4.10
CA PHE A 407 -7.00 -0.02 2.79
C PHE A 407 -6.01 0.23 1.64
N GLU A 408 -6.34 -0.28 0.45
CA GLU A 408 -6.01 0.38 -0.81
C GLU A 408 -7.09 1.44 -1.07
N LEU A 409 -6.90 2.63 -0.48
CA LEU A 409 -7.90 3.70 -0.43
C LEU A 409 -7.97 4.43 -1.77
N TYR A 410 -9.16 4.62 -2.31
CA TYR A 410 -9.33 5.35 -3.57
C TYR A 410 -9.00 6.84 -3.41
N LEU A 411 -8.50 7.42 -4.51
CA LEU A 411 -7.93 8.77 -4.53
C LEU A 411 -8.91 9.84 -4.02
N SER A 412 -10.20 9.72 -4.34
CA SER A 412 -11.23 10.70 -3.98
C SER A 412 -11.35 10.91 -2.46
N TYR A 413 -11.21 9.85 -1.65
CA TYR A 413 -11.22 9.98 -0.20
C TYR A 413 -10.00 10.75 0.31
N GLY A 414 -8.84 10.51 -0.31
CA GLY A 414 -7.63 11.27 -0.02
C GLY A 414 -7.80 12.76 -0.29
N GLN A 415 -8.40 13.10 -1.43
CA GLN A 415 -8.70 14.49 -1.80
C GLN A 415 -9.66 15.15 -0.80
N ILE A 416 -10.73 14.46 -0.38
CA ILE A 416 -11.67 14.95 0.64
C ILE A 416 -10.95 15.26 1.95
N ILE A 417 -10.11 14.33 2.42
CA ILE A 417 -9.40 14.49 3.70
C ILE A 417 -8.38 15.62 3.62
N LYS A 418 -7.53 15.64 2.57
CA LYS A 418 -6.52 16.70 2.36
C LYS A 418 -7.19 18.08 2.29
N ALA A 419 -8.29 18.23 1.55
CA ALA A 419 -8.98 19.50 1.38
C ALA A 419 -9.67 20.03 2.65
N ARG A 420 -10.12 19.13 3.54
CA ARG A 420 -10.85 19.49 4.78
C ARG A 420 -9.95 19.53 6.02
N SER A 421 -8.69 19.15 5.88
CA SER A 421 -7.70 19.18 6.95
C SER A 421 -7.30 20.63 7.29
N LYS A 422 -7.18 20.92 8.59
CA LYS A 422 -6.60 22.18 9.10
C LYS A 422 -5.08 22.21 9.01
N ALA A 423 -4.43 21.06 8.81
CA ALA A 423 -2.98 21.00 8.67
C ALA A 423 -2.56 21.65 7.35
N ALA A 424 -1.44 22.37 7.36
CA ALA A 424 -0.88 22.94 6.13
C ALA A 424 -0.45 21.85 5.14
N GLN A 425 -0.11 20.66 5.65
CA GLN A 425 0.24 19.49 4.85
C GLN A 425 -0.30 18.23 5.51
N THR A 426 -0.95 17.36 4.73
CA THR A 426 -1.62 16.15 5.23
C THR A 426 -1.12 14.91 4.51
N PHE A 427 -0.34 14.11 5.25
CA PHE A 427 0.19 12.82 4.80
C PHE A 427 -0.84 11.76 5.14
N LEU A 428 -1.40 11.15 4.11
CA LEU A 428 -2.26 9.98 4.25
C LEU A 428 -1.44 8.77 3.87
N VAL A 429 -1.47 7.75 4.71
CA VAL A 429 -0.72 6.52 4.47
C VAL A 429 -1.69 5.36 4.39
N GLN A 430 -1.69 4.67 3.25
CA GLN A 430 -2.50 3.49 3.02
C GLN A 430 -1.68 2.22 3.25
N LEU A 431 -2.32 1.05 3.35
CA LEU A 431 -1.64 -0.24 3.64
C LEU A 431 -0.76 -0.18 4.88
N SER A 432 -1.30 0.43 5.94
CA SER A 432 -0.47 0.94 7.03
C SER A 432 -1.10 0.83 8.42
N ALA A 433 -2.04 -0.10 8.53
CA ALA A 433 -2.57 -0.62 9.77
C ALA A 433 -2.97 -2.06 9.50
N GLY A 434 -2.92 -2.92 10.51
CA GLY A 434 -3.74 -4.10 10.46
C GLY A 434 -5.19 -3.77 10.81
N ALA A 435 -6.10 -4.64 10.38
CA ALA A 435 -7.50 -4.60 10.71
C ALA A 435 -7.94 -5.99 11.19
N ASP A 436 -9.09 -6.08 11.84
CA ASP A 436 -9.65 -7.36 12.30
C ASP A 436 -9.88 -8.41 11.18
N ARG A 437 -9.74 -8.01 9.92
CA ARG A 437 -9.78 -8.83 8.71
C ARG A 437 -9.00 -8.15 7.58
N PRO A 438 -8.65 -8.86 6.50
CA PRO A 438 -8.01 -8.26 5.33
C PRO A 438 -8.88 -7.15 4.73
N ALA A 439 -8.41 -5.90 4.79
CA ALA A 439 -9.19 -4.72 4.43
C ALA A 439 -9.46 -4.62 2.92
N GLY A 440 -8.42 -4.80 2.11
CA GLY A 440 -8.47 -4.72 0.65
C GLY A 440 -8.71 -3.30 0.14
N TYR A 441 -9.33 -3.19 -1.02
CA TYR A 441 -9.74 -1.91 -1.58
C TYR A 441 -10.86 -1.26 -0.77
N LEU A 442 -10.81 0.07 -0.71
CA LEU A 442 -11.96 0.89 -0.35
C LEU A 442 -12.35 1.72 -1.58
N PRO A 443 -13.35 1.27 -2.36
CA PRO A 443 -13.73 1.88 -3.63
C PRO A 443 -14.54 3.16 -3.47
N SER A 444 -14.54 4.00 -4.51
CA SER A 444 -15.49 5.12 -4.66
C SER A 444 -16.91 4.60 -5.00
N PRO A 445 -17.98 5.40 -4.84
CA PRO A 445 -19.32 5.01 -5.29
C PRO A 445 -19.36 4.63 -6.78
N ASP A 446 -18.64 5.37 -7.63
CA ASP A 446 -18.57 5.08 -9.06
C ASP A 446 -17.88 3.74 -9.34
N ALA A 447 -16.82 3.41 -8.60
CA ALA A 447 -16.17 2.11 -8.74
C ALA A 447 -17.07 0.95 -8.33
N GLU A 448 -17.88 1.13 -7.28
CA GLU A 448 -18.88 0.13 -6.88
C GLU A 448 -19.96 -0.07 -7.95
N LYS A 449 -20.41 1.02 -8.56
CA LYS A 449 -21.43 1.03 -9.62
C LYS A 449 -20.91 0.43 -10.93
N LEU A 450 -19.72 0.83 -11.37
CA LEU A 450 -19.13 0.44 -12.65
C LEU A 450 -18.48 -0.95 -12.59
N GLY A 451 -18.21 -1.48 -11.40
CA GLY A 451 -17.59 -2.80 -11.21
C GLY A 451 -16.10 -2.78 -11.48
N GLY A 452 -15.56 -3.81 -12.13
CA GLY A 452 -14.11 -3.96 -12.35
C GLY A 452 -13.33 -4.24 -11.07
N TYR A 453 -12.15 -4.88 -11.18
CA TYR A 453 -11.39 -5.46 -10.07
C TYR A 453 -11.55 -4.77 -8.71
N GLY A 454 -10.99 -3.58 -8.49
CA GLY A 454 -11.03 -2.90 -7.19
C GLY A 454 -12.41 -2.40 -6.73
N GLY A 455 -13.44 -2.44 -7.58
CA GLY A 455 -14.83 -2.09 -7.26
C GLY A 455 -15.70 -3.30 -6.87
N LEU A 456 -15.21 -4.53 -7.04
CA LEU A 456 -15.94 -5.76 -6.74
C LEU A 456 -15.87 -6.13 -5.25
N ILE A 457 -16.93 -6.75 -4.74
CA ILE A 457 -17.08 -7.11 -3.32
C ILE A 457 -16.02 -8.10 -2.81
N ILE A 458 -15.43 -8.90 -3.71
CA ILE A 458 -14.36 -9.84 -3.39
C ILE A 458 -13.06 -9.12 -2.98
N ASN A 459 -12.84 -7.91 -3.50
CA ASN A 459 -11.58 -7.19 -3.39
C ASN A 459 -11.57 -6.16 -2.25
N GLY A 460 -12.68 -6.00 -1.51
CA GLY A 460 -12.78 -5.06 -0.39
C GLY A 460 -13.83 -5.44 0.64
N GLN A 461 -13.59 -5.08 1.91
CA GLN A 461 -14.55 -5.34 2.99
C GLN A 461 -15.49 -4.16 3.24
N VAL A 462 -15.03 -2.94 3.04
CA VAL A 462 -15.78 -1.71 3.31
C VAL A 462 -16.18 -1.07 1.99
N GLY A 463 -17.40 -0.54 1.93
CA GLY A 463 -17.95 0.09 0.73
C GLY A 463 -17.80 1.60 0.76
N SER A 464 -18.39 2.26 -0.23
CA SER A 464 -18.28 3.72 -0.35
C SER A 464 -18.91 4.50 0.81
N ASP A 465 -19.97 3.95 1.42
CA ASP A 465 -20.59 4.45 2.64
C ASP A 465 -19.60 4.51 3.82
N GLY A 466 -18.83 3.42 4.03
CA GLY A 466 -17.76 3.39 5.01
C GLY A 466 -16.55 4.25 4.62
N GLY A 467 -16.34 4.48 3.33
CA GLY A 467 -15.32 5.41 2.82
C GLY A 467 -15.55 6.86 3.21
N TYR A 468 -16.76 7.37 3.02
CA TYR A 468 -17.11 8.72 3.47
C TYR A 468 -17.02 8.84 4.99
N ARG A 469 -17.49 7.83 5.72
CA ARG A 469 -17.37 7.78 7.18
C ARG A 469 -15.91 7.78 7.64
N LEU A 470 -15.04 7.03 6.96
CA LEU A 470 -13.60 7.07 7.22
C LEU A 470 -13.04 8.48 7.00
N ALA A 471 -13.35 9.10 5.86
CA ALA A 471 -12.88 10.45 5.55
C ALA A 471 -13.30 11.47 6.62
N ASP A 472 -14.56 11.45 7.05
CA ASP A 472 -15.07 12.32 8.12
C ASP A 472 -14.34 12.07 9.44
N ILE A 473 -14.22 10.81 9.87
CA ILE A 473 -13.53 10.43 11.10
C ILE A 473 -12.06 10.89 11.06
N THR A 474 -11.37 10.72 9.94
CA THR A 474 -9.98 11.15 9.78
C THR A 474 -9.85 12.67 9.85
N VAL A 475 -10.70 13.41 9.13
CA VAL A 475 -10.73 14.89 9.17
C VAL A 475 -10.98 15.40 10.58
N ASP A 476 -12.00 14.89 11.27
CA ASP A 476 -12.34 15.33 12.62
C ASP A 476 -11.20 15.06 13.60
N THR A 477 -10.53 13.91 13.45
CA THR A 477 -9.42 13.52 14.32
C THR A 477 -8.18 14.37 14.06
N ILE A 478 -7.87 14.70 12.80
CA ILE A 478 -6.81 15.64 12.45
C ILE A 478 -7.13 17.02 13.03
N ASN A 479 -8.33 17.53 12.73
CA ASN A 479 -8.74 18.90 13.09
C ASN A 479 -8.86 19.13 14.60
N ALA A 480 -8.99 18.07 15.41
CA ALA A 480 -8.93 18.15 16.87
C ALA A 480 -7.50 18.36 17.42
N LEU A 481 -6.46 18.07 16.63
CA LEU A 481 -5.07 18.32 17.02
C LEU A 481 -4.63 19.77 16.71
N PHE A 482 -5.37 20.49 15.87
CA PHE A 482 -5.13 21.85 15.36
C PHE A 482 -6.12 22.87 15.90
#